data_AF-A0A679C3Z7-F1
#
_entry.id   AF-A0A679C3Z7-F1
#
_cell.length_a   1.000
_cell.length_b   1.000
_cell.length_c   1.000
_cell.angle_alpha   90.00
_cell.angle_beta   90.00
_cell.angle_gamma   90.00
#
_symmetry.space_group_name_H-M   'P 1'
#
loop_
_entity.id
_entity.type
_entity.pdbx_description
1 polymer ?
#
loop_
_entity_poly.entity_id
_entity_poly.type
_entity_poly.pdbx_seq_one_letter_code
_entity_poly.pdbx_strand_id
1 'polypeptide(L)'
;MNIRKKNIWIWLIPFLIMAITLILFKAVFLLGYVPTESMEPTLKKDSYIVGTRIFSKLEIGDIIIFHHDGKLLVKRIAAAEGEPVEHNGASLTVPEGCYYVLGDNAEHSLDSRYWEDPFVKQEDIVARLIWP
;
A
#
# COMPACT_ATOMS: atom_id res chain seq x y z
N MET A 1 33.74 18.96 43.35
CA MET A 1 33.85 18.61 41.91
C MET A 1 32.46 18.31 41.37
N ASN A 2 31.70 19.34 40.93
CA ASN A 2 30.26 19.24 40.71
C ASN A 2 29.87 19.50 39.23
N ILE A 3 30.52 18.78 38.30
CA ILE A 3 30.42 19.03 36.84
C ILE A 3 29.41 18.09 36.15
N ARG A 4 28.82 17.09 36.80
CA ARG A 4 28.36 15.89 36.08
C ARG A 4 26.86 15.71 35.79
N LYS A 5 25.95 16.62 36.16
CA LYS A 5 24.49 16.40 35.90
C LYS A 5 23.84 17.31 34.85
N LYS A 6 24.46 18.40 34.41
CA LYS A 6 23.80 19.38 33.52
C LYS A 6 23.94 19.13 32.01
N ASN A 7 24.78 18.19 31.56
CA ASN A 7 25.10 18.08 30.12
C ASN A 7 24.60 16.80 29.44
N ILE A 8 24.02 15.84 30.17
CA ILE A 8 23.52 14.59 29.55
C ILE A 8 22.23 14.82 28.76
N TRP A 9 21.40 15.77 29.22
CA TRP A 9 20.17 16.17 28.54
C TRP A 9 20.42 16.77 27.15
N ILE A 10 21.56 17.43 26.93
CA ILE A 10 21.95 18.00 25.64
C ILE A 10 22.15 16.91 24.57
N TRP A 11 22.57 15.70 24.98
CA TRP A 11 22.73 14.55 24.09
C TRP A 11 21.48 13.66 24.03
N LEU A 12 20.64 13.67 25.07
CA LEU A 12 19.39 12.93 25.09
C LEU A 12 18.30 13.57 24.21
N ILE A 13 18.22 14.90 24.15
CA ILE A 13 17.25 15.61 23.31
C ILE A 13 17.37 15.24 21.81
N PRO A 14 18.56 15.30 21.16
CA PRO A 14 18.68 14.92 19.75
C PRO A 14 18.39 13.43 19.52
N PHE A 15 18.73 12.56 20.45
CA PHE A 15 18.38 11.14 20.37
C PHE A 15 16.87 10.91 20.45
N LEU A 16 16.18 11.64 21.34
CA LEU A 16 14.72 11.59 21.45
C LEU A 16 14.05 12.11 20.18
N ILE A 17 14.52 13.23 19.64
CA ILE A 17 14.01 13.78 18.38
C ILE A 17 14.21 12.78 17.24
N MET A 18 15.39 12.16 17.12
CA MET A 18 15.66 11.10 16.15
C MET A 18 14.72 9.90 16.31
N ALA A 19 14.46 9.46 17.53
CA ALA A 19 13.54 8.35 17.79
C ALA A 19 12.11 8.72 17.37
N ILE A 20 11.65 9.93 17.71
CA ILE A 20 10.32 10.44 17.32
C ILE A 20 10.23 10.55 15.80
N THR A 21 11.25 11.07 15.12
CA THR A 21 11.24 11.21 13.66
C THR A 21 11.17 9.84 12.98
N LEU A 22 11.91 8.84 13.47
CA LEU A 22 11.84 7.48 12.95
C LEU A 22 10.47 6.81 13.21
N ILE A 23 9.86 7.06 14.37
CA ILE A 23 8.51 6.57 14.69
C ILE A 23 7.49 7.20 13.75
N LEU A 24 7.52 8.53 13.60
CA LEU A 24 6.63 9.25 12.69
C LEU A 24 6.83 8.79 11.24
N PHE A 25 8.08 8.63 10.82
CA PHE A 25 8.41 8.13 9.48
C PHE A 25 7.81 6.74 9.24
N LYS A 26 7.98 5.80 10.20
CA LYS A 26 7.37 4.46 10.11
C LYS A 26 5.84 4.46 10.23
N ALA A 27 5.26 5.47 10.87
CA ALA A 27 3.80 5.63 10.96
C ALA A 27 3.18 6.19 9.68
N VAL A 28 3.95 6.93 8.88
CA VAL A 28 3.51 7.53 7.61
C VAL A 28 3.82 6.62 6.43
N PHE A 29 5.04 6.06 6.38
CA PHE A 29 5.51 5.29 5.24
C PHE A 29 5.48 3.78 5.51
N LEU A 30 5.22 3.03 4.44
CA LEU A 30 5.33 1.59 4.39
C LEU A 30 6.46 1.23 3.42
N LEU A 31 7.51 0.59 3.94
CA LEU A 31 8.56 0.00 3.13
C LEU A 31 8.21 -1.47 2.89
N GLY A 32 8.04 -1.86 1.63
CA GLY A 32 7.63 -3.20 1.22
C GLY A 32 8.65 -3.86 0.30
N TYR A 33 8.67 -5.18 0.30
CA TYR A 33 9.42 -6.00 -0.67
C TYR A 33 8.41 -6.69 -1.59
N VAL A 34 8.71 -6.73 -2.89
CA VAL A 34 7.81 -7.28 -3.92
C VAL A 34 8.31 -8.66 -4.37
N PRO A 35 7.72 -9.77 -3.90
CA PRO A 35 8.21 -11.12 -4.21
C PRO A 35 7.67 -11.69 -5.54
N THR A 36 6.74 -11.00 -6.21
CA THR A 36 5.99 -11.52 -7.36
C THR A 36 6.09 -10.63 -8.59
N GLU A 37 5.92 -11.22 -9.78
CA GLU A 37 5.98 -10.53 -11.09
C GLU A 37 4.66 -9.88 -11.50
N SER A 38 3.60 -9.94 -10.66
CA SER A 38 2.25 -9.55 -11.05
C SER A 38 2.08 -8.07 -11.43
N MET A 39 3.03 -7.23 -11.02
CA MET A 39 3.02 -5.79 -11.27
C MET A 39 4.08 -5.38 -12.29
N GLU A 40 4.72 -6.32 -12.99
CA GLU A 40 5.65 -5.99 -14.07
C GLU A 40 4.91 -5.39 -15.28
N PRO A 41 5.52 -4.45 -16.02
CA PRO A 41 6.89 -3.95 -15.85
C PRO A 41 7.03 -2.82 -14.81
N THR A 42 5.93 -2.34 -14.22
CA THR A 42 5.93 -1.20 -13.30
C THR A 42 6.72 -1.47 -12.03
N LEU A 43 6.47 -2.62 -11.38
CA LEU A 43 7.23 -3.08 -10.22
C LEU A 43 7.94 -4.37 -10.60
N LYS A 44 9.27 -4.33 -10.56
CA LYS A 44 10.09 -5.51 -10.83
C LYS A 44 9.99 -6.48 -9.66
N LYS A 45 9.98 -7.77 -9.96
CA LYS A 45 10.19 -8.78 -8.94
C LYS A 45 11.50 -8.51 -8.19
N ASP A 46 11.50 -8.80 -6.89
CA ASP A 46 12.63 -8.62 -5.99
C ASP A 46 13.02 -7.14 -5.74
N SER A 47 12.13 -6.19 -6.05
CA SER A 47 12.31 -4.77 -5.72
C SER A 47 11.78 -4.40 -4.33
N TYR A 48 12.18 -3.21 -3.87
CA TYR A 48 11.63 -2.56 -2.69
C TYR A 48 10.78 -1.38 -3.11
N ILE A 49 9.64 -1.21 -2.46
CA ILE A 49 8.68 -0.15 -2.73
C ILE A 49 8.46 0.72 -1.51
N VAL A 50 8.04 1.96 -1.76
CA VAL A 50 7.59 2.88 -0.71
C VAL A 50 6.13 3.25 -0.94
N GLY A 51 5.30 2.95 0.05
CA GLY A 51 3.92 3.40 0.14
C GLY A 51 3.71 4.45 1.22
N THR A 52 2.67 5.27 1.09
CA THR A 52 2.17 6.17 2.12
C THR A 52 0.87 5.61 2.70
N ARG A 53 0.76 5.64 4.04
CA ARG A 53 -0.47 5.37 4.79
C ARG A 53 -1.41 6.58 4.80
N ILE A 54 -0.89 7.75 4.45
CA ILE A 54 -1.67 8.97 4.30
C ILE A 54 -2.06 9.07 2.83
N PHE A 55 -3.30 8.68 2.54
CA PHE A 55 -3.92 8.82 1.23
C PHE A 55 -5.32 9.40 1.38
N SER A 56 -5.69 10.24 0.41
CA SER A 56 -7.05 10.73 0.22
C SER A 56 -7.88 9.68 -0.53
N LYS A 57 -9.00 10.09 -1.14
CA LYS A 57 -9.73 9.26 -2.08
C LYS A 57 -8.77 8.66 -3.12
N LEU A 58 -8.83 7.35 -3.27
CA LEU A 58 -8.03 6.60 -4.25
C LEU A 58 -8.74 6.63 -5.61
N GLU A 59 -7.96 6.75 -6.66
CA GLU A 59 -8.45 6.92 -8.02
C GLU A 59 -8.03 5.75 -8.92
N ILE A 60 -8.69 5.64 -10.08
CA ILE A 60 -8.31 4.68 -11.10
C ILE A 60 -6.86 4.94 -11.52
N GLY A 61 -6.07 3.88 -11.57
CA GLY A 61 -4.64 3.94 -11.88
C GLY A 61 -3.72 3.99 -10.67
N ASP A 62 -4.22 4.29 -9.47
CA ASP A 62 -3.41 4.21 -8.24
C ASP A 62 -2.95 2.77 -7.97
N ILE A 63 -1.71 2.61 -7.51
CA ILE A 63 -1.20 1.33 -7.03
C ILE A 63 -1.34 1.30 -5.52
N ILE A 64 -1.98 0.26 -5.02
CA ILE A 64 -2.31 0.10 -3.61
C ILE A 64 -1.74 -1.18 -3.04
N ILE A 65 -1.44 -1.13 -1.74
CA ILE A 65 -0.97 -2.23 -0.92
C ILE A 65 -2.11 -2.56 0.04
N PHE A 66 -2.65 -3.77 0.02
CA PHE A 66 -3.85 -4.15 0.75
C PHE A 66 -3.80 -5.61 1.22
N HIS A 67 -4.62 -5.95 2.22
CA HIS A 67 -4.78 -7.33 2.66
C HIS A 67 -5.85 -8.05 1.83
N HIS A 68 -5.57 -9.28 1.44
CA HIS A 68 -6.53 -10.17 0.82
C HIS A 68 -6.13 -11.62 1.15
N ASP A 69 -7.07 -12.43 1.67
CA ASP A 69 -6.82 -13.81 2.11
C ASP A 69 -5.59 -13.99 3.03
N GLY A 70 -5.42 -13.06 3.97
CA GLY A 70 -4.29 -13.09 4.91
C GLY A 70 -2.92 -12.77 4.30
N LYS A 71 -2.87 -12.34 3.03
CA LYS A 71 -1.65 -11.92 2.34
C LYS A 71 -1.68 -10.42 2.05
N LEU A 72 -0.51 -9.81 2.05
CA LEU A 72 -0.34 -8.43 1.61
C LEU A 72 -0.05 -8.44 0.11
N LEU A 73 -0.92 -7.83 -0.68
CA LEU A 73 -0.82 -7.79 -2.14
C LEU A 73 -0.60 -6.35 -2.62
N VAL A 74 -0.06 -6.22 -3.83
CA VAL A 74 0.13 -4.95 -4.52
C VAL A 74 -0.53 -5.05 -5.89
N LYS A 75 -1.51 -4.18 -6.17
CA LYS A 75 -2.26 -4.13 -7.43
C LYS A 75 -2.59 -2.69 -7.80
N ARG A 76 -2.96 -2.48 -9.06
CA ARG A 76 -3.46 -1.21 -9.58
C ARG A 76 -4.98 -1.17 -9.56
N ILE A 77 -5.57 -0.06 -9.14
CA ILE A 77 -7.01 0.17 -9.24
C ILE A 77 -7.38 0.31 -10.72
N ALA A 78 -8.25 -0.58 -11.20
CA ALA A 78 -8.77 -0.54 -12.56
C ALA A 78 -10.17 0.08 -12.63
N ALA A 79 -10.96 -0.05 -11.56
CA ALA A 79 -12.24 0.61 -11.40
C ALA A 79 -12.49 0.97 -9.94
N ALA A 80 -13.14 2.11 -9.70
CA ALA A 80 -13.52 2.59 -8.39
C ALA A 80 -15.04 2.45 -8.19
N GLU A 81 -15.51 2.74 -6.98
CA GLU A 81 -16.93 2.81 -6.62
C GLU A 81 -17.82 3.41 -7.73
N GLY A 82 -18.92 2.72 -8.02
CA GLY A 82 -19.93 3.13 -9.00
C GLY A 82 -19.60 2.79 -10.45
N GLU A 83 -18.37 2.41 -10.77
CA GLU A 83 -17.97 2.03 -12.12
C GLU A 83 -18.43 0.61 -12.48
N PRO A 84 -18.81 0.35 -13.75
CA PRO A 84 -19.11 -1.00 -14.22
C PRO A 84 -17.83 -1.79 -14.49
N VAL A 85 -17.84 -3.07 -14.15
CA VAL A 85 -16.77 -4.02 -14.46
C VAL A 85 -17.36 -5.30 -15.02
N GLU A 86 -16.63 -5.96 -15.92
CA GLU A 86 -16.99 -7.29 -16.39
C GLU A 86 -16.27 -8.33 -15.54
N HIS A 87 -17.04 -9.25 -14.95
CA HIS A 87 -16.51 -10.34 -14.13
C HIS A 87 -17.29 -11.62 -14.43
N ASN A 88 -16.58 -12.68 -14.84
CA ASN A 88 -17.17 -13.97 -15.20
C ASN A 88 -18.34 -13.88 -16.22
N GLY A 89 -18.26 -12.97 -17.19
CA GLY A 89 -19.27 -12.77 -18.23
C GLY A 89 -20.52 -12.01 -17.75
N ALA A 90 -20.51 -11.48 -16.53
CA ALA A 90 -21.55 -10.60 -16.01
C ALA A 90 -21.01 -9.18 -15.81
N SER A 91 -21.85 -8.18 -16.06
CA SER A 91 -21.55 -6.78 -15.71
C SER A 91 -21.95 -6.54 -14.25
N LEU A 92 -20.97 -6.19 -13.43
CA LEU A 92 -21.13 -5.82 -12.03
C LEU A 92 -20.83 -4.34 -11.86
N THR A 93 -21.39 -3.71 -10.82
CA THR A 93 -21.01 -2.35 -10.41
C THR A 93 -20.14 -2.44 -9.16
N VAL A 94 -19.02 -1.71 -9.14
CA VAL A 94 -18.14 -1.66 -7.96
C VAL A 94 -18.92 -1.05 -6.79
N PRO A 95 -19.04 -1.75 -5.64
CA PRO A 95 -19.78 -1.24 -4.48
C PRO A 95 -19.16 0.02 -3.87
N GLU A 96 -19.93 0.70 -3.01
CA GLU A 96 -19.45 1.83 -2.22
C GLU A 96 -18.25 1.46 -1.34
N GLY A 97 -17.24 2.32 -1.32
CA GLY A 97 -16.01 2.08 -0.55
C GLY A 97 -15.17 0.89 -1.02
N CYS A 98 -15.40 0.40 -2.25
CA CYS A 98 -14.70 -0.74 -2.82
C CYS A 98 -13.96 -0.38 -4.12
N TYR A 99 -13.01 -1.24 -4.49
CA TYR A 99 -12.18 -1.10 -5.67
C TYR A 99 -12.03 -2.43 -6.40
N TYR A 100 -12.00 -2.37 -7.73
CA TYR A 100 -11.63 -3.50 -8.57
C TYR A 100 -10.17 -3.32 -9.00
N VAL A 101 -9.32 -4.31 -8.75
CA VAL A 101 -7.87 -4.16 -8.86
C VAL A 101 -7.26 -5.20 -9.78
N LEU A 102 -6.25 -4.79 -10.55
CA LEU A 102 -5.56 -5.62 -11.53
C LEU A 102 -4.05 -5.54 -11.33
N GLY A 103 -3.36 -6.63 -11.64
CA GLY A 103 -1.91 -6.60 -11.80
C GLY A 103 -1.56 -6.13 -13.21
N ASP A 104 -0.50 -5.32 -13.32
CA ASP A 104 -0.01 -4.84 -14.61
C ASP A 104 0.48 -6.00 -15.51
N ASN A 105 0.98 -7.09 -14.91
CA ASN A 105 1.30 -8.33 -15.61
C ASN A 105 0.09 -9.27 -15.58
N ALA A 106 -0.78 -9.10 -16.57
CA ALA A 106 -2.06 -9.80 -16.66
C ALA A 106 -1.95 -11.34 -16.60
N GLU A 107 -0.88 -11.91 -17.18
CA GLU A 107 -0.64 -13.36 -17.27
C GLU A 107 -0.13 -13.96 -15.96
N HIS A 108 0.55 -13.15 -15.14
CA HIS A 108 1.17 -13.57 -13.87
C HIS A 108 0.50 -12.93 -12.64
N SER A 109 -0.77 -12.52 -12.78
CA SER A 109 -1.50 -11.84 -11.73
C SER A 109 -2.76 -12.60 -11.32
N LEU A 110 -2.78 -13.10 -10.08
CA LEU A 110 -4.01 -13.43 -9.37
C LEU A 110 -4.55 -12.13 -8.75
N ASP A 111 -5.66 -11.64 -9.30
CA ASP A 111 -6.31 -10.38 -8.95
C ASP A 111 -7.84 -10.47 -9.11
N SER A 112 -8.55 -9.35 -9.08
CA SER A 112 -10.02 -9.28 -9.11
C SER A 112 -10.69 -10.03 -10.27
N ARG A 113 -9.96 -10.36 -11.34
CA ARG A 113 -10.49 -11.20 -12.43
C ARG A 113 -10.79 -12.64 -12.02
N TYR A 114 -10.14 -13.12 -10.97
CA TYR A 114 -10.13 -14.55 -10.60
C TYR A 114 -10.66 -14.83 -9.19
N TRP A 115 -10.76 -13.83 -8.34
CA TRP A 115 -11.27 -13.99 -6.98
C TRP A 115 -12.79 -14.23 -6.95
N GLU A 116 -13.26 -14.97 -5.94
CA GLU A 116 -14.70 -15.18 -5.72
C GLU A 116 -15.41 -13.87 -5.34
N ASP A 117 -14.81 -13.09 -4.43
CA ASP A 117 -15.17 -11.69 -4.21
C ASP A 117 -14.15 -10.82 -4.95
N PRO A 118 -14.54 -10.19 -6.08
CA PRO A 118 -13.61 -9.44 -6.91
C PRO A 118 -13.24 -8.08 -6.32
N PHE A 119 -13.87 -7.64 -5.24
CA PHE A 119 -13.72 -6.28 -4.75
C PHE A 119 -12.78 -6.20 -3.53
N VAL A 120 -11.95 -5.17 -3.52
CA VAL A 120 -11.11 -4.81 -2.38
C VAL A 120 -11.78 -3.67 -1.63
N LYS A 121 -12.05 -3.86 -0.35
CA LYS A 121 -12.63 -2.81 0.49
C LYS A 121 -11.58 -1.79 0.88
N GLN A 122 -11.98 -0.53 1.02
CA GLN A 122 -11.08 0.53 1.47
C GLN A 122 -10.44 0.24 2.83
N GLU A 123 -11.14 -0.48 3.72
CA GLU A 123 -10.63 -0.87 5.05
C GLU A 123 -9.47 -1.86 5.00
N ASP A 124 -9.35 -2.64 3.92
CA ASP A 124 -8.26 -3.59 3.72
C ASP A 124 -7.01 -2.92 3.13
N ILE A 125 -7.13 -1.68 2.65
CA ILE A 125 -6.04 -0.92 2.04
C ILE A 125 -5.13 -0.33 3.11
N VAL A 126 -3.86 -0.71 3.03
CA VAL A 126 -2.83 -0.36 4.02
C VAL A 126 -2.07 0.91 3.60
N ALA A 127 -1.76 1.03 2.31
CA ALA A 127 -0.99 2.14 1.78
C ALA A 127 -1.21 2.32 0.27
N ARG A 128 -1.00 3.55 -0.21
CA ARG A 128 -0.87 3.86 -1.64
C ARG A 128 0.61 3.95 -2.01
N LEU A 129 1.01 3.35 -3.12
CA LEU A 129 2.37 3.44 -3.64
C LEU A 129 2.70 4.90 -4.01
N ILE A 130 3.87 5.37 -3.62
CA ILE A 130 4.40 6.68 -4.03
C ILE A 130 5.72 6.57 -4.79
N TRP A 131 6.44 5.46 -4.62
CA TRP A 131 7.69 5.21 -5.32
C TRP A 131 7.84 3.71 -5.62
N PRO A 132 8.00 3.35 -6.92
CA PRO A 132 8.15 1.97 -7.39
C PRO A 132 9.56 1.39 -7.17
#